data_AF-A0A5J5CN72-F1
#
_entry.id   AF-A0A5J5CN72-F1
#
_cell.length_a   1.000
_cell.length_b   1.000
_cell.length_c   1.000
_cell.angle_alpha   90.00
_cell.angle_beta   90.00
_cell.angle_gamma   90.00
#
_symmetry.space_group_name_H-M   'P 1'
#
loop_
_entity.id
_entity.type
_entity.pdbx_description
1 polymer ?
#
loop_
_entity_poly.entity_id
_entity_poly.type
_entity_poly.pdbx_seq_one_letter_code
_entity_poly.pdbx_strand_id
1 'polypeptide(L)'
;MPKRVVYLWIFYHFFFEMCIAEDIQCTVIHDGEQTRYNVSEFNGTDCLYQWKNGTEFSLATNDARVDNQVVEKSNRTLVTNKCSELIHYTVDCLAEPTAAGMQVSRDKKSLVTTVGLLLLSRCCCWG
;
A
#
# COMPACT_ATOMS: atom_id res chain seq x y z
N MET A 1 -16.21 16.48 41.40
CA MET A 1 -15.08 16.10 40.52
C MET A 1 -15.59 15.24 39.36
N PRO A 2 -15.88 15.80 38.17
CA PRO A 2 -16.10 15.03 36.95
C PRO A 2 -15.07 15.44 35.90
N LYS A 3 -13.84 14.92 35.97
CA LYS A 3 -12.76 15.22 35.00
C LYS A 3 -12.20 14.00 34.29
N ARG A 4 -12.61 12.79 34.68
CA ARG A 4 -12.04 11.52 34.16
C ARG A 4 -12.82 10.93 32.98
N VAL A 5 -14.10 11.29 32.80
CA VAL A 5 -14.98 10.68 31.78
C VAL A 5 -14.74 11.27 30.38
N VAL A 6 -14.34 12.54 30.30
CA VAL A 6 -14.12 13.23 29.01
C VAL A 6 -12.85 12.75 28.31
N TYR A 7 -11.83 12.35 29.07
CA TYR A 7 -10.54 11.93 28.50
C TYR A 7 -10.61 10.57 27.79
N LEU A 8 -11.46 9.65 28.27
CA LEU A 8 -11.67 8.36 27.62
C LEU A 8 -12.36 8.47 26.25
N TRP A 9 -13.19 9.50 26.03
CA TRP A 9 -13.89 9.70 24.76
C TRP A 9 -12.97 10.27 23.66
N ILE A 10 -11.98 11.09 24.02
CA ILE A 10 -11.02 11.66 23.07
C ILE A 10 -10.07 10.58 22.55
N PHE A 11 -9.65 9.65 23.42
CA PHE A 11 -8.85 8.50 23.00
C PHE A 11 -9.60 7.59 22.01
N TYR A 12 -10.92 7.41 22.17
CA TYR A 12 -11.70 6.55 21.27
C TYR A 12 -11.86 7.14 19.86
N HIS A 13 -11.95 8.46 19.73
CA HIS A 13 -12.01 9.14 18.43
C HIS A 13 -10.65 9.24 17.72
N PHE A 14 -9.54 9.18 18.46
CA PHE A 14 -8.18 9.26 17.88
C PHE A 14 -7.68 7.93 17.29
N PHE A 15 -8.28 6.80 17.68
CA PHE A 15 -7.84 5.47 17.24
C PHE A 15 -8.60 4.91 16.02
N PHE A 16 -9.62 5.60 15.51
CA PHE A 16 -10.47 5.10 14.41
C PHE A 16 -10.11 5.64 13.02
N GLU A 17 -8.92 6.20 12.86
CA GLU A 17 -8.29 6.50 11.55
C GLU A 17 -7.05 5.62 11.33
N MET A 18 -7.09 4.37 11.81
CA MET A 18 -6.08 3.41 11.43
C MET A 18 -6.38 2.93 10.01
N CYS A 19 -5.68 3.50 9.02
CA CYS A 19 -5.53 2.87 7.71
C CYS A 19 -5.12 1.41 7.94
N ILE A 20 -5.92 0.46 7.47
CA ILE A 20 -5.56 -0.96 7.51
C ILE A 20 -4.48 -1.13 6.44
N ALA A 21 -3.23 -1.22 6.87
CA ALA A 21 -2.12 -1.62 6.01
C ALA A 21 -2.07 -3.15 5.98
N GLU A 22 -2.51 -3.76 4.89
CA GLU A 22 -2.40 -5.20 4.69
C GLU A 22 -1.05 -5.54 4.04
N ASP A 23 -0.38 -6.55 4.61
CA ASP A 23 0.93 -7.02 4.16
C ASP A 23 0.74 -8.02 3.02
N ILE A 24 1.23 -7.66 1.83
CA ILE A 24 1.16 -8.52 0.64
C ILE A 24 2.43 -9.37 0.57
N GLN A 25 2.29 -10.65 0.21
CA GLN A 25 3.46 -11.50 0.00
C GLN A 25 4.26 -11.08 -1.24
N CYS A 26 5.59 -11.03 -1.10
CA CYS A 26 6.51 -10.84 -2.20
C CYS A 26 7.39 -12.06 -2.43
N THR A 27 7.58 -12.42 -3.70
CA THR A 27 8.47 -13.48 -4.19
C THR A 27 9.60 -12.86 -5.00
N VAL A 28 10.82 -13.32 -4.76
CA VAL A 28 12.02 -12.89 -5.49
C VAL A 28 12.56 -14.06 -6.32
N ILE A 29 12.84 -13.81 -7.59
CA ILE A 29 13.33 -14.80 -8.55
C ILE A 29 14.58 -14.24 -9.22
N HIS A 30 15.64 -15.04 -9.28
CA HIS A 30 16.88 -14.70 -9.98
C HIS A 30 16.90 -15.38 -11.36
N ASP A 31 17.07 -14.58 -12.40
CA ASP A 31 17.14 -15.03 -13.80
C ASP A 31 18.43 -14.49 -14.44
N GLY A 32 19.54 -15.19 -14.17
CA GLY A 32 20.88 -14.74 -14.58
C GLY A 32 21.28 -13.42 -13.90
N GLU A 33 21.53 -12.39 -14.70
CA GLU A 33 21.87 -11.05 -14.22
C GLU A 33 20.66 -10.22 -13.77
N GLN A 34 19.44 -10.70 -14.04
CA GLN A 34 18.22 -9.99 -13.66
C GLN A 34 17.61 -10.57 -12.39
N THR A 35 16.99 -9.69 -11.61
CA THR A 35 16.21 -10.04 -10.42
C THR A 35 14.78 -9.59 -10.63
N ARG A 36 13.83 -10.50 -10.45
CA ARG A 36 12.40 -10.26 -10.58
C ARG A 36 11.74 -10.32 -9.20
N TYR A 37 11.06 -9.25 -8.82
CA TYR A 37 10.23 -9.16 -7.63
C TYR A 37 8.77 -9.22 -8.06
N ASN A 38 8.00 -10.13 -7.46
CA ASN A 38 6.58 -10.31 -7.73
C ASN A 38 5.79 -10.18 -6.42
N VAL A 39 4.76 -9.34 -6.40
CA VAL A 39 3.80 -9.29 -5.29
C VAL A 39 2.54 -10.08 -5.64
N SER A 40 1.91 -10.69 -4.64
CA SER A 40 0.68 -11.46 -4.85
C SER A 40 -0.47 -10.59 -5.34
N GLU A 41 -1.48 -11.22 -5.94
CA GLU A 41 -2.64 -10.50 -6.46
C GLU A 41 -3.40 -9.79 -5.33
N PHE A 42 -3.86 -8.59 -5.63
CA PHE A 42 -4.79 -7.82 -4.80
C PHE A 42 -5.90 -7.27 -5.68
N ASN A 43 -7.09 -7.13 -5.08
CA ASN A 43 -8.29 -6.63 -5.75
C ASN A 43 -8.41 -5.13 -5.48
N GLY A 44 -7.95 -4.32 -6.42
CA GLY A 44 -8.11 -2.87 -6.37
C GLY A 44 -8.22 -2.29 -7.78
N THR A 45 -9.10 -1.31 -7.93
CA THR A 45 -9.27 -0.53 -9.15
C THR A 45 -8.60 0.84 -8.98
N ASP A 46 -8.05 1.38 -10.06
CA ASP A 46 -7.40 2.70 -10.07
C ASP A 46 -6.29 2.89 -9.01
N CYS A 47 -5.43 1.87 -8.89
CA CYS A 47 -4.38 1.88 -7.87
C CYS A 47 -3.09 2.54 -8.36
N LEU A 48 -2.52 3.39 -7.51
CA LEU A 48 -1.20 3.94 -7.68
C LEU A 48 -0.18 3.05 -6.96
N TYR A 49 0.84 2.59 -7.69
CA TYR A 49 1.89 1.77 -7.11
C TYR A 49 3.26 2.46 -7.18
N GLN A 50 4.11 2.11 -6.23
CA GLN A 50 5.48 2.59 -6.13
C GLN A 50 6.39 1.47 -5.66
N TRP A 51 7.56 1.38 -6.30
CA TRP A 51 8.65 0.49 -5.93
C TRP A 51 9.83 1.33 -5.47
N LYS A 52 10.29 1.10 -4.24
CA LYS A 52 11.45 1.75 -3.65
C LYS A 52 12.47 0.72 -3.20
N ASN A 53 13.73 1.11 -3.10
CA ASN A 53 14.73 0.32 -2.41
C ASN A 53 14.65 0.55 -0.88
N GLY A 54 15.46 -0.17 -0.11
CA GLY A 54 15.57 -0.03 1.36
C GLY A 54 16.04 1.34 1.85
N THR A 55 16.54 2.22 0.97
CA THR A 55 16.89 3.60 1.30
C THR A 55 15.77 4.60 0.95
N GLU A 56 14.56 4.11 0.68
CA GLU A 56 13.40 4.91 0.22
C GLU A 56 13.59 5.61 -1.14
N PHE A 57 14.65 5.25 -1.88
CA PHE A 57 14.85 5.77 -3.23
C PHE A 57 13.89 5.09 -4.19
N SER A 58 13.18 5.88 -4.99
CA SER A 58 12.20 5.38 -5.95
C SER A 58 12.89 4.74 -7.14
N LEU A 59 12.58 3.46 -7.37
CA LEU A 59 13.05 2.72 -8.53
C LEU A 59 12.06 2.85 -9.69
N ALA A 60 10.76 2.73 -9.38
CA ALA A 60 9.69 2.79 -10.36
C ALA A 60 8.38 3.27 -9.73
N THR A 61 7.57 3.94 -10.53
CA THR A 61 6.20 4.38 -10.19
C THR A 61 5.20 3.84 -11.20
N ASN A 62 3.92 4.10 -10.96
CA ASN A 62 2.84 3.92 -11.92
C ASN A 62 3.24 4.41 -13.34
N ASP A 63 3.77 5.62 -13.45
CA ASP A 63 4.01 6.26 -14.75
C ASP A 63 5.36 5.89 -15.36
N ALA A 64 6.43 5.86 -14.54
CA ALA A 64 7.79 5.89 -15.06
C ALA A 64 8.75 4.93 -14.36
N ARG A 65 9.79 4.54 -15.11
CA ARG A 65 11.00 3.97 -14.54
C ARG A 65 11.85 5.15 -14.08
N VAL A 66 12.23 5.16 -12.82
CA VAL A 66 13.01 6.25 -12.22
C VAL A 66 14.50 5.92 -12.24
N ASP A 67 14.84 4.66 -11.98
CA ASP A 67 16.21 4.17 -11.99
C ASP A 67 16.53 3.37 -13.27
N ASN A 68 17.75 3.54 -13.80
CA ASN A 68 18.25 2.84 -14.98
C ASN A 68 18.43 1.33 -14.76
N GLN A 69 18.54 0.88 -13.51
CA GLN A 69 18.60 -0.54 -13.18
C GLN A 69 17.27 -1.25 -13.45
N VAL A 70 16.15 -0.53 -13.57
CA VAL A 70 14.83 -1.11 -13.81
C VAL A 70 14.66 -1.45 -15.28
N VAL A 71 14.55 -2.75 -15.56
CA VAL A 71 14.34 -3.30 -16.91
C VAL A 71 12.86 -3.32 -17.26
N GLU A 72 12.01 -3.65 -16.29
CA GLU A 72 10.58 -3.79 -16.48
C GLU A 72 9.86 -3.40 -15.18
N LYS A 73 8.68 -2.80 -15.32
CA LYS A 73 7.82 -2.47 -14.19
C LYS A 73 6.37 -2.77 -14.54
N SER A 74 5.62 -3.21 -13.54
CA SER A 74 4.17 -3.28 -13.54
C SER A 74 3.66 -3.03 -12.12
N ASN A 75 2.34 -3.03 -11.96
CA ASN A 75 1.71 -2.94 -10.65
C ASN A 75 2.02 -4.14 -9.75
N ARG A 76 2.50 -5.27 -10.30
CA ARG A 76 2.75 -6.49 -9.52
C ARG A 76 4.16 -7.03 -9.65
N THR A 77 4.92 -6.53 -10.62
CA THR A 77 6.24 -7.04 -10.95
C THR A 77 7.24 -5.90 -11.13
N LEU A 78 8.43 -6.08 -10.57
CA LEU A 78 9.60 -5.25 -10.83
C LEU A 78 10.73 -6.14 -11.31
N VAL A 79 11.36 -5.81 -12.44
CA VAL A 79 12.57 -6.49 -12.92
C VAL A 79 13.71 -5.51 -12.92
N THR A 80 14.81 -5.88 -12.28
CA THR A 80 16.03 -5.08 -12.18
C THR A 80 17.25 -5.84 -12.66
N ASN A 81 18.24 -5.14 -13.21
CA ASN A 81 19.56 -5.69 -13.57
C ASN A 81 20.47 -5.92 -12.35
N LYS A 82 20.02 -5.52 -11.17
CA LYS A 82 20.75 -5.65 -9.91
C LYS A 82 19.80 -6.06 -8.80
N CYS A 83 20.21 -7.05 -8.03
CA CYS A 83 19.59 -7.39 -6.76
C CYS A 83 19.70 -6.19 -5.81
N SER A 84 18.58 -5.82 -5.19
CA SER A 84 18.52 -4.82 -4.13
C SER A 84 18.20 -5.57 -2.85
N GLU A 85 19.01 -5.35 -1.80
CA GLU A 85 18.89 -6.08 -0.53
C GLU A 85 17.47 -6.05 0.03
N LEU A 86 16.82 -4.89 -0.07
CA LEU A 86 15.44 -4.67 0.32
C LEU A 86 14.71 -3.83 -0.73
N ILE A 87 13.51 -4.27 -1.09
CA ILE A 87 12.55 -3.53 -1.92
C ILE A 87 11.29 -3.30 -1.10
N HIS A 88 10.83 -2.05 -1.07
CA HIS A 88 9.54 -1.65 -0.55
C HIS A 88 8.57 -1.46 -1.72
N TYR A 89 7.47 -2.19 -1.68
CA TYR A 89 6.35 -2.00 -2.57
C TYR A 89 5.21 -1.33 -1.79
N THR A 90 4.62 -0.32 -2.38
CA THR A 90 3.44 0.36 -1.85
C THR A 90 2.43 0.48 -2.95
N VAL A 91 1.18 0.18 -2.63
CA VAL A 91 0.05 0.46 -3.51
C VAL A 91 -1.08 1.11 -2.72
N ASP A 92 -1.66 2.14 -3.31
CA ASP A 92 -2.79 2.87 -2.80
C ASP A 92 -3.94 2.74 -3.80
N CYS A 93 -5.04 2.14 -3.35
CA CYS A 93 -6.23 1.93 -4.16
C CYS A 93 -7.39 2.76 -3.63
N LEU A 94 -8.10 3.43 -4.53
CA LEU A 94 -9.39 4.03 -4.21
C LEU A 94 -10.42 2.92 -4.08
N ALA A 95 -10.91 2.68 -2.87
CA ALA A 95 -12.06 1.79 -2.67
C ALA A 95 -13.30 2.47 -3.27
N GLU A 96 -13.94 1.83 -4.26
CA GLU A 96 -15.29 2.23 -4.65
C GLU A 96 -16.21 2.03 -3.42
N PRO A 97 -17.14 2.95 -3.16
CA PRO A 97 -18.16 2.73 -2.15
C PRO A 97 -18.99 1.52 -2.59
N THR A 98 -18.79 0.37 -1.95
CA THR A 98 -19.60 -0.82 -2.20
C THR A 98 -21.06 -0.46 -1.99
N ALA A 99 -21.83 -0.43 -3.07
CA ALA A 99 -23.28 -0.23 -3.08
C ALA A 99 -24.00 -1.49 -2.55
N ALA A 100 -23.73 -1.86 -1.31
CA ALA A 100 -24.48 -2.86 -0.57
C ALA A 100 -24.87 -2.27 0.79
N GLY A 101 -26.07 -1.67 0.85
CA GLY A 101 -26.71 -1.30 2.11
C GLY A 101 -26.77 0.20 2.41
N MET A 102 -27.38 0.97 1.50
CA MET A 102 -28.00 2.26 1.85
C MET A 102 -29.14 1.98 2.85
N GLN A 103 -28.91 2.15 4.15
CA GLN A 103 -29.99 2.51 5.08
C GLN A 103 -29.76 3.95 5.54
N VAL A 104 -30.54 4.85 4.94
CA VAL A 104 -30.71 6.23 5.37
C VAL A 104 -31.33 6.22 6.77
N SER A 105 -30.49 6.33 7.81
CA SER A 105 -30.94 6.90 9.07
C SER A 105 -30.70 8.40 9.00
N ARG A 106 -31.79 9.15 8.74
CA ARG A 106 -31.86 10.60 8.93
C ARG A 106 -31.45 10.89 10.38
N ASP A 107 -30.21 11.27 10.62
CA ASP A 107 -29.73 12.21 11.64
C ASP A 107 -28.21 12.10 11.78
N LYS A 108 -27.54 13.25 11.77
CA LYS A 108 -26.08 13.51 11.80
C LYS A 108 -25.37 13.44 10.43
N LYS A 109 -24.76 14.58 10.08
CA LYS A 109 -23.75 14.77 9.03
C LYS A 109 -22.81 13.55 8.97
N SER A 110 -23.02 12.67 8.01
CA SER A 110 -22.08 11.62 7.65
C SER A 110 -21.00 12.29 6.79
N LEU A 111 -19.87 12.58 7.41
CA LEU A 111 -18.64 12.92 6.71
C LEU A 111 -18.26 11.69 5.87
N VAL A 112 -18.20 11.84 4.55
CA VAL A 112 -17.70 10.79 3.65
C VAL A 112 -16.20 10.71 3.84
N THR A 113 -15.74 9.81 4.70
CA THR A 113 -14.31 9.45 4.77
C THR A 113 -14.06 8.39 3.71
N THR A 114 -13.43 8.78 2.60
CA THR A 114 -12.88 7.85 1.61
C THR A 114 -11.79 7.02 2.30
N VAL A 115 -12.09 5.80 2.72
CA VAL A 115 -11.12 4.88 3.31
C VAL A 115 -10.31 4.27 2.16
N GLY A 116 -9.11 4.79 1.90
CA GLY A 116 -8.16 4.19 0.96
C GLY A 116 -7.56 2.90 1.52
N LEU A 117 -7.39 1.88 0.68
CA LEU A 117 -6.70 0.64 1.05
C LEU A 117 -5.22 0.80 0.69
N LEU A 118 -4.37 0.90 1.72
CA LEU A 118 -2.92 0.95 1.55
C LEU A 118 -2.37 -0.46 1.72
N LEU A 119 -1.68 -0.98 0.71
CA LEU A 119 -1.01 -2.27 0.82
C LEU A 119 0.50 -2.08 0.74
N LEU A 120 1.21 -2.81 1.60
CA LEU A 120 2.66 -2.72 1.72
C LEU A 120 3.26 -4.11 1.55
N SER A 121 4.39 -4.18 0.87
CA SER A 121 5.18 -5.41 0.81
C SER A 121 6.67 -5.12 0.90
N ARG A 122 7.41 -6.06 1.47
CA ARG A 122 8.87 -6.01 1.59
C ARG A 122 9.45 -7.25 0.93
N CYS A 123 10.24 -7.05 -0.11
CA CYS A 123 10.96 -8.13 -0.78
C CYS A 123 12.43 -8.07 -0.38
N CYS A 124 12.95 -9.16 0.17
CA CYS A 124 14.37 -9.26 0.51
C CYS A 124 15.07 -10.16 -0.52
N CYS A 125 16.18 -9.67 -1.04
CA CYS A 125 17.01 -10.42 -1.96
C CYS A 125 18.15 -11.07 -1.15
N TRP A 126 17.98 -12.34 -0.76
CA TRP A 126 19.00 -13.11 -0.05
C TRP A 126 19.79 -13.91 -1.09
N GLY A 127 21.04 -13.50 -1.32
CA GLY A 127 22.00 -14.21 -2.16
C GLY A 127 22.60 -15.42 -1.47
#